data_AF-A0A922A3T9-F1
#
_entry.id   AF-A0A922A3T9-F1
#
_cell.length_a   1.000
_cell.length_b   1.000
_cell.length_c   1.000
_cell.angle_alpha   90.00
_cell.angle_beta   90.00
_cell.angle_gamma   90.00
#
_symmetry.space_group_name_H-M   'P 1'
#
loop_
_entity.id
_entity.type
_entity.pdbx_description
1 polymer ?
#
loop_
_entity_poly.entity_id
_entity_poly.type
_entity_poly.pdbx_seq_one_letter_code
_entity_poly.pdbx_strand_id
1 'polypeptide(L)'
;MKGKKATVLTFADKCKNILASNWQGHLNTIKADAKGSKEDIYTSKVKYILRRGKPYIWVPEKDLHNVNTIIDERGSFAVSSPIPGPLPSLLGSMKKLPARVALTGDVEPLKDGKAQSATESLREVLLSEQKVISQCSYTVSGVLSSSNLSYASRSESLKKLLEGDEKYVVYKFNFRSSMFIDGNGGAYEVDFEDIKASKADPLAPFSAMLIDGINQNGARRRALILFCFIYLNAHARVRH
;
A
#
# COMPACT_ATOMS: atom_id res chain seq x y z
N MET A 1 -23.78 -10.64 -23.09
CA MET A 1 -23.92 -9.46 -22.20
C MET A 1 -23.22 -8.27 -22.84
N LYS A 2 -23.93 -7.21 -23.23
CA LYS A 2 -23.28 -5.93 -23.56
C LYS A 2 -22.61 -5.44 -22.28
N GLY A 3 -21.29 -5.44 -22.22
CA GLY A 3 -20.54 -5.03 -21.04
C GLY A 3 -20.94 -3.60 -20.67
N LYS A 4 -21.52 -3.41 -19.47
CA LYS A 4 -21.56 -2.08 -18.85
C LYS A 4 -20.11 -1.59 -18.82
N LYS A 5 -19.85 -0.37 -19.32
CA LYS A 5 -18.54 0.28 -19.16
C LYS A 5 -18.15 0.15 -17.70
N ALA A 6 -16.96 -0.40 -17.44
CA ALA A 6 -16.41 -0.43 -16.10
C ALA A 6 -16.44 1.00 -15.54
N THR A 7 -16.98 1.19 -14.35
CA THR A 7 -16.90 2.50 -13.69
C THR A 7 -15.42 2.79 -13.49
N VAL A 8 -14.92 3.82 -14.17
CA VAL A 8 -13.50 4.19 -14.08
C VAL A 8 -13.30 4.82 -12.71
N LEU A 9 -12.45 4.20 -11.89
CA LEU A 9 -12.07 4.76 -10.59
C LEU A 9 -11.44 6.14 -10.78
N THR A 10 -11.79 7.08 -9.91
CA THR A 10 -11.14 8.39 -9.85
C THR A 10 -9.68 8.24 -9.40
N PHE A 11 -8.86 9.27 -9.59
CA PHE A 11 -7.48 9.23 -9.07
C PHE A 11 -7.46 9.17 -7.53
N ALA A 12 -8.41 9.81 -6.87
CA ALA A 12 -8.57 9.72 -5.42
C ALA A 12 -8.87 8.28 -4.95
N ASP A 13 -9.80 7.58 -5.62
CA ASP A 13 -10.09 6.17 -5.32
C ASP A 13 -8.85 5.29 -5.52
N LYS A 14 -8.09 5.53 -6.60
CA LYS A 14 -6.84 4.80 -6.88
C LYS A 14 -5.79 5.04 -5.79
N CYS A 15 -5.60 6.29 -5.36
CA CYS A 15 -4.71 6.62 -4.24
C CYS A 15 -5.14 5.91 -2.95
N LYS A 16 -6.43 5.95 -2.63
CA LYS A 16 -6.97 5.32 -1.42
C LYS A 16 -6.78 3.81 -1.43
N ASN A 17 -7.03 3.18 -2.57
CA ASN A 17 -6.81 1.75 -2.76
C ASN A 17 -5.34 1.39 -2.58
N ILE A 18 -4.41 2.13 -3.21
CA ILE A 18 -2.97 1.87 -3.04
C ILE A 18 -2.56 1.96 -1.56
N LEU A 19 -2.98 3.02 -0.87
CA LEU A 19 -2.67 3.19 0.55
C LEU A 19 -3.27 2.09 1.44
N ALA A 20 -4.47 1.60 1.13
CA ALA A 20 -5.12 0.54 1.88
C ALA A 20 -4.55 -0.86 1.56
N SER A 21 -4.05 -1.05 0.34
CA SER A 21 -3.50 -2.33 -0.12
C SER A 21 -2.10 -2.63 0.41
N ASN A 22 -1.32 -1.62 0.78
CA ASN A 22 0.07 -1.78 1.21
C ASN A 22 0.29 -1.43 2.70
N TRP A 23 1.31 -2.01 3.32
CA TRP A 23 1.68 -1.82 4.73
C TRP A 23 3.06 -1.19 4.91
N GLN A 24 3.78 -0.98 3.83
CA GLN A 24 5.09 -0.33 3.82
C GLN A 24 5.15 0.74 2.74
N GLY A 25 5.95 1.78 3.01
CA GLY A 25 6.23 2.85 2.07
C GLY A 25 7.62 3.41 2.30
N HIS A 26 8.04 4.32 1.43
CA HIS A 26 9.28 5.06 1.59
C HIS A 26 8.97 6.40 2.23
N LEU A 27 9.55 6.62 3.41
CA LEU A 27 9.54 7.92 4.08
C LEU A 27 10.78 8.69 3.64
N ASN A 28 10.60 9.94 3.28
CA ASN A 28 11.66 10.87 2.93
C ASN A 28 11.61 12.04 3.92
N THR A 29 12.73 12.30 4.58
CA THR A 29 12.91 13.42 5.50
C THR A 29 14.13 14.23 5.10
N ILE A 30 14.16 15.50 5.46
CA ILE A 30 15.33 16.35 5.25
C ILE A 30 16.40 15.96 6.27
N LYS A 31 17.64 15.72 5.82
CA LYS A 31 18.73 15.38 6.74
C LYS A 31 19.01 16.55 7.66
N ALA A 32 19.18 16.29 8.94
CA ALA A 32 19.55 17.32 9.90
C ALA A 32 20.92 17.03 10.53
N ASP A 33 21.62 18.09 10.93
CA ASP A 33 22.76 18.01 11.84
C ASP A 33 22.66 19.09 12.95
N ALA A 34 23.71 19.17 13.78
CA ALA A 34 23.77 20.14 14.87
C ALA A 34 23.70 21.62 14.44
N LYS A 35 23.83 21.93 13.14
CA LYS A 35 23.75 23.28 12.57
C LYS A 35 22.42 23.56 11.85
N GLY A 36 21.53 22.56 11.73
CA GLY A 36 20.21 22.67 11.11
C GLY A 36 19.99 21.70 9.96
N SER A 37 19.01 21.99 9.11
CA SER A 37 18.66 21.17 7.95
C SER A 37 19.74 21.26 6.87
N LYS A 38 20.24 20.10 6.43
CA LYS A 38 20.98 19.93 5.18
C LYS A 38 19.95 19.63 4.11
N GLU A 39 19.92 20.39 3.03
CA GLU A 39 18.94 20.23 1.93
C GLU A 39 18.93 18.82 1.27
N ASP A 40 19.81 17.92 1.70
CA ASP A 40 19.82 16.51 1.36
C ASP A 40 18.62 15.73 1.93
N ILE A 41 18.16 14.74 1.16
CA ILE A 41 17.07 13.85 1.56
C ILE A 41 17.63 12.53 2.13
N TYR A 42 17.05 12.09 3.25
CA TYR A 42 17.20 10.73 3.77
C TYR A 42 15.92 9.93 3.49
N THR A 43 16.09 8.75 2.91
CA THR A 43 15.00 7.86 2.49
C THR A 43 15.17 6.50 3.14
N SER A 44 14.15 6.01 3.83
CA SER A 44 14.13 4.64 4.33
C SER A 44 12.73 4.01 4.20
N LYS A 45 12.66 2.69 4.27
CA LYS A 45 11.38 1.96 4.26
C LYS A 45 10.82 1.93 5.67
N VAL A 46 9.56 2.30 5.79
CA VAL A 46 8.84 2.32 7.06
C VAL A 46 7.54 1.54 6.92
N LYS A 47 7.07 0.98 8.04
CA LYS A 47 5.76 0.32 8.09
C LYS A 47 4.70 1.32 8.49
N TYR A 48 3.47 1.10 8.03
CA TYR A 48 2.36 1.99 8.34
C TYR A 48 1.00 1.28 8.34
N ILE A 49 0.03 1.92 8.98
CA ILE A 49 -1.40 1.63 8.78
C ILE A 49 -2.12 2.91 8.37
N LEU A 50 -3.29 2.76 7.76
CA LEU A 50 -4.22 3.86 7.59
C LEU A 50 -5.23 3.90 8.75
N ARG A 51 -5.38 5.07 9.37
CA ARG A 51 -6.45 5.35 10.33
C ARG A 51 -7.14 6.63 9.93
N ARG A 52 -8.46 6.54 9.68
CA ARG A 52 -9.29 7.67 9.19
C ARG A 52 -8.68 8.37 7.97
N GLY A 53 -8.10 7.57 7.06
CA GLY A 53 -7.48 8.07 5.83
C GLY A 53 -6.09 8.70 5.99
N LYS A 54 -5.51 8.74 7.19
CA LYS A 54 -4.16 9.24 7.44
C LYS A 54 -3.17 8.09 7.70
N PRO A 55 -1.94 8.15 7.16
CA PRO A 55 -0.89 7.20 7.49
C PRO A 55 -0.38 7.41 8.91
N TYR A 56 -0.34 6.32 9.68
CA TYR A 56 0.37 6.22 10.95
C TYR A 56 1.59 5.33 10.71
N ILE A 57 2.78 5.82 11.04
CA ILE A 57 4.05 5.27 10.59
C ILE A 57 4.86 4.79 11.79
N TRP A 58 5.43 3.60 11.70
CA TRP A 58 6.36 3.02 12.68
C TRP A 58 7.78 3.17 12.16
N VAL A 59 8.57 3.97 12.87
CA VAL A 59 9.98 4.24 12.58
C VAL A 59 10.83 3.56 13.65
N PRO A 60 11.80 2.69 13.32
CA PRO A 60 12.70 2.11 14.31
C PRO A 60 13.37 3.19 15.14
N GLU A 61 13.51 3.01 16.45
CA GLU A 61 14.05 4.02 17.37
C GLU A 61 15.47 4.50 16.96
N LYS A 62 16.25 3.62 16.32
CA LYS A 62 17.62 3.90 15.86
C LYS A 62 17.70 4.54 14.45
N ASP A 63 16.58 4.74 13.77
CA ASP A 63 16.56 5.30 12.41
C ASP A 63 16.73 6.83 12.43
N LEU A 64 17.46 7.37 11.45
CA LEU A 64 17.76 8.81 11.32
C LEU A 64 16.51 9.67 11.12
N HIS A 65 15.39 9.11 10.64
CA HIS A 65 14.11 9.81 10.58
C HIS A 65 13.72 10.42 11.93
N ASN A 66 14.07 9.77 13.06
CA ASN A 66 13.74 10.28 14.38
C ASN A 66 14.45 11.60 14.70
N VAL A 67 15.72 11.73 14.30
CA VAL A 67 16.50 12.96 14.50
C VAL A 67 16.07 14.02 13.49
N ASN A 68 15.92 13.63 12.22
CA ASN A 68 15.54 14.54 11.14
C ASN A 68 14.21 15.24 11.43
N THR A 69 13.20 14.48 11.87
CA THR A 69 11.85 15.02 12.14
C THR A 69 11.75 15.94 13.36
N ILE A 70 12.70 15.84 14.29
CA ILE A 70 12.79 16.78 15.43
C ILE A 70 13.26 18.17 14.97
N ILE A 71 14.17 18.20 13.98
CA ILE A 71 14.74 19.46 13.47
C ILE A 71 13.86 20.05 12.38
N ASP A 72 13.33 19.20 11.49
CA ASP A 72 12.48 19.58 10.37
C ASP A 72 11.39 18.53 10.16
N GLU A 73 10.15 18.88 10.50
CA GLU A 73 9.02 17.96 10.41
C GLU A 73 8.60 17.67 8.96
N ARG A 74 9.11 18.42 7.99
CA ARG A 74 8.70 18.27 6.58
C ARG A 74 9.21 16.96 6.01
N GLY A 75 8.34 16.28 5.29
CA GLY A 75 8.67 15.05 4.62
C GLY A 75 7.76 14.71 3.44
N SER A 76 8.12 13.63 2.77
CA SER A 76 7.23 12.99 1.80
C SER A 76 7.12 11.50 2.06
N PHE A 77 5.98 10.92 1.72
CA PHE A 77 5.70 9.51 1.91
C PHE A 77 5.19 8.90 0.61
N ALA A 78 5.89 7.90 0.10
CA ALA A 78 5.58 7.25 -1.17
C ALA A 78 5.19 5.78 -0.95
N VAL A 79 4.04 5.40 -1.50
CA VAL A 79 3.50 4.03 -1.41
C VAL A 79 3.20 3.51 -2.80
N SER A 80 3.75 2.35 -3.14
CA SER A 80 3.43 1.66 -4.39
C SER A 80 2.28 0.66 -4.21
N SER A 81 1.54 0.40 -5.28
CA SER A 81 0.62 -0.73 -5.34
C SER A 81 1.39 -2.03 -5.03
N PRO A 82 0.85 -2.94 -4.21
CA PRO A 82 1.53 -4.18 -3.90
C PRO A 82 1.49 -5.11 -5.11
N ILE A 83 2.67 -5.60 -5.52
CA ILE A 83 2.81 -6.47 -6.69
C ILE A 83 3.49 -7.76 -6.23
N PRO A 84 2.77 -8.89 -6.17
CA PRO A 84 3.30 -10.13 -5.64
C PRO A 84 4.18 -10.88 -6.66
N GLY A 85 5.09 -11.70 -6.14
CA GLY A 85 5.74 -12.74 -6.93
C GLY A 85 6.68 -12.21 -8.03
N PRO A 86 6.68 -12.84 -9.22
CA PRO A 86 7.56 -12.47 -10.35
C PRO A 86 7.06 -11.26 -11.16
N LEU A 87 5.89 -10.71 -10.81
CA LEU A 87 5.27 -9.60 -11.53
C LEU A 87 6.11 -8.31 -11.57
N PRO A 88 6.91 -7.94 -10.54
CA PRO A 88 7.80 -6.79 -10.63
C PRO A 88 8.82 -6.92 -11.77
N SER A 89 9.39 -8.12 -11.96
CA SER A 89 10.32 -8.40 -13.07
C SER A 89 9.64 -8.30 -14.42
N LEU A 90 8.39 -8.79 -14.53
CA LEU A 90 7.60 -8.65 -15.75
C LEU A 90 7.34 -7.18 -16.08
N LEU A 91 6.91 -6.38 -15.10
CA LEU A 91 6.70 -4.94 -15.30
C LEU A 91 7.98 -4.23 -15.72
N GLY A 92 9.11 -4.56 -15.08
CA GLY A 92 10.43 -4.07 -15.47
C GLY A 92 10.76 -4.36 -16.93
N SER A 93 10.50 -5.59 -17.40
CA SER A 93 10.72 -5.96 -18.81
C SER A 93 9.87 -5.15 -19.80
N MET A 94 8.69 -4.67 -19.35
CA MET A 94 7.80 -3.81 -20.12
C MET A 94 8.11 -2.31 -19.94
N LYS A 95 9.18 -1.96 -19.22
CA LYS A 95 9.52 -0.59 -18.80
C LYS A 95 8.37 0.10 -18.06
N LYS A 96 7.58 -0.67 -17.32
CA LYS A 96 6.49 -0.19 -16.48
C LYS A 96 6.86 -0.30 -15.01
N LEU A 97 6.28 0.57 -14.20
CA LEU A 97 6.41 0.55 -12.76
C LEU A 97 5.06 0.29 -12.09
N PRO A 98 5.04 -0.20 -10.84
CA PRO A 98 3.82 -0.22 -10.05
C PRO A 98 3.25 1.20 -9.94
N ALA A 99 1.94 1.34 -10.13
CA ALA A 99 1.26 2.59 -9.81
C ALA A 99 1.50 2.94 -8.33
N ARG A 100 1.64 4.22 -8.01
CA ARG A 100 2.05 4.67 -6.68
C ARG A 100 1.40 5.99 -6.32
N VAL A 101 1.34 6.26 -5.04
CA VAL A 101 0.92 7.54 -4.48
C VAL A 101 2.12 8.18 -3.80
N ALA A 102 2.32 9.47 -4.05
CA ALA A 102 3.28 10.30 -3.34
C ALA A 102 2.50 11.34 -2.52
N LEU A 103 2.80 11.42 -1.24
CA LEU A 103 2.22 12.36 -0.30
C LEU A 103 3.31 13.32 0.17
N THR A 104 2.99 14.59 0.36
CA THR A 104 3.90 15.58 0.95
C THR A 104 3.21 16.27 2.12
N GLY A 105 3.95 16.55 3.18
CA GLY A 105 3.43 17.18 4.39
C GLY A 105 4.35 16.98 5.58
N ASP A 106 3.76 16.86 6.77
CA ASP A 106 4.52 16.88 8.02
C ASP A 106 4.48 15.52 8.74
N VAL A 107 5.60 15.15 9.36
CA VAL A 107 5.80 13.90 10.08
C VAL A 107 5.73 14.18 11.58
N GLU A 108 4.54 14.10 12.16
CA GLU A 108 4.27 14.50 13.55
C GLU A 108 4.48 13.31 14.52
N PRO A 109 5.44 13.38 15.47
CA PRO A 109 5.62 12.32 16.47
C PRO A 109 4.42 12.24 17.42
N LEU A 110 3.98 11.02 17.71
CA LEU A 110 2.91 10.78 18.67
C LEU A 110 3.46 10.63 20.08
N LYS A 111 2.90 11.39 21.02
CA LYS A 111 3.11 11.21 22.46
C LYS A 111 2.54 9.86 22.92
N ASP A 112 3.04 9.33 24.04
CA ASP A 112 2.75 7.97 24.53
C ASP A 112 1.27 7.56 24.48
N GLY A 113 0.35 8.40 24.98
CA GLY A 113 -1.09 8.07 24.94
C GLY A 113 -1.67 7.95 23.52
N LYS A 114 -1.22 8.80 22.58
CA LYS A 114 -1.64 8.73 21.17
C LYS A 114 -0.94 7.57 20.44
N ALA A 115 0.31 7.28 20.80
CA ALA A 115 1.06 6.15 20.27
C ALA A 115 0.40 4.82 20.68
N GLN A 116 0.02 4.67 21.95
CA GLN A 116 -0.75 3.51 22.43
C GLN A 116 -2.08 3.35 21.67
N SER A 117 -2.81 4.45 21.44
CA SER A 117 -4.03 4.41 20.62
C SER A 117 -3.78 3.98 19.17
N ALA A 118 -2.64 4.37 18.58
CA ALA A 118 -2.27 3.93 17.24
C ALA A 118 -1.93 2.43 17.20
N THR A 119 -1.23 1.93 18.23
CA THR A 119 -0.97 0.49 18.42
C THR A 119 -2.25 -0.31 18.62
N GLU A 120 -3.25 0.23 19.32
CA GLU A 120 -4.55 -0.42 19.44
C GLU A 120 -5.30 -0.46 18.10
N SER A 121 -5.30 0.64 17.35
CA SER A 121 -5.85 0.62 15.98
C SER A 121 -5.13 -0.37 15.06
N LEU A 122 -3.83 -0.62 15.25
CA LEU A 122 -3.12 -1.67 14.53
C LEU A 122 -3.66 -3.07 14.90
N ARG A 123 -3.95 -3.34 16.18
CA ARG A 123 -4.59 -4.59 16.62
C ARG A 123 -5.99 -4.76 16.01
N GLU A 124 -6.80 -3.70 16.03
CA GLU A 124 -8.13 -3.69 15.42
C GLU A 124 -8.08 -4.03 13.91
N VAL A 125 -7.12 -3.44 13.18
CA VAL A 125 -6.91 -3.73 11.75
C VAL A 125 -6.61 -5.22 11.56
N LEU A 126 -5.66 -5.78 12.30
CA LEU A 126 -5.29 -7.20 12.19
C LEU A 126 -6.46 -8.14 12.52
N LEU A 127 -7.21 -7.85 13.58
CA LEU A 127 -8.38 -8.63 13.96
C LEU A 127 -9.50 -8.54 12.90
N SER A 128 -9.70 -7.36 12.31
CA SER A 128 -10.69 -7.17 11.26
C SER A 128 -10.33 -7.95 9.99
N GLU A 129 -9.05 -7.94 9.58
CA GLU A 129 -8.57 -8.70 8.43
C GLU A 129 -8.73 -10.22 8.67
N GLN A 130 -8.35 -10.69 9.86
CA GLN A 130 -8.50 -12.09 10.24
C GLN A 130 -9.98 -12.54 10.26
N LYS A 131 -10.87 -11.70 10.77
CA LYS A 131 -12.32 -11.97 10.80
C LYS A 131 -12.90 -12.08 9.38
N VAL A 132 -12.48 -11.21 8.46
CA VAL A 132 -12.93 -11.29 7.06
C VAL A 132 -12.46 -12.60 6.42
N ILE A 133 -11.19 -12.99 6.65
CA ILE A 133 -10.64 -14.25 6.12
C ILE A 133 -11.39 -15.46 6.68
N SER A 134 -11.70 -15.50 7.98
CA SER A 134 -12.40 -16.63 8.60
C SER A 134 -13.86 -16.78 8.15
N GLN A 135 -14.48 -15.69 7.68
CA GLN A 135 -15.83 -15.68 7.13
C GLN A 135 -15.90 -15.94 5.62
N CYS A 136 -14.75 -16.10 4.94
CA CYS A 136 -14.72 -16.38 3.51
C CYS A 136 -15.28 -17.77 3.18
N SER A 137 -15.96 -17.87 2.03
CA SER A 137 -16.35 -19.17 1.47
C SER A 137 -15.12 -20.04 1.18
N TYR A 138 -15.33 -21.36 1.08
CA TYR A 138 -14.26 -22.33 0.78
C TYR A 138 -13.43 -21.93 -0.46
N THR A 139 -14.09 -21.51 -1.55
CA THR A 139 -13.42 -21.10 -2.79
C THR A 139 -12.54 -19.87 -2.59
N VAL A 140 -13.05 -18.85 -1.88
CA VAL A 140 -12.30 -17.60 -1.62
C VAL A 140 -11.14 -17.87 -0.66
N SER A 141 -11.39 -18.64 0.41
CA SER A 141 -10.35 -19.07 1.35
C SER A 141 -9.24 -19.82 0.62
N GLY A 142 -9.59 -20.73 -0.31
CA GLY A 142 -8.63 -21.44 -1.15
C GLY A 142 -7.84 -20.55 -2.12
N VAL A 143 -8.32 -19.35 -2.47
CA VAL A 143 -7.53 -18.36 -3.21
C VAL A 143 -6.55 -17.66 -2.27
N LEU A 144 -7.06 -17.13 -1.16
CA LEU A 144 -6.27 -16.38 -0.20
C LEU A 144 -5.15 -17.21 0.43
N SER A 145 -5.40 -18.48 0.76
CA SER A 145 -4.42 -19.38 1.37
C SER A 145 -3.38 -19.95 0.39
N SER A 146 -3.64 -19.86 -0.92
CA SER A 146 -2.71 -20.32 -1.97
C SER A 146 -1.64 -19.30 -2.33
N SER A 147 -1.73 -18.07 -1.78
CA SER A 147 -0.69 -17.08 -1.95
C SER A 147 0.59 -17.52 -1.23
N ASN A 148 1.73 -17.33 -1.88
CA ASN A 148 3.00 -17.70 -1.31
C ASN A 148 3.40 -16.70 -0.20
N LEU A 149 3.40 -17.19 1.04
CA LEU A 149 3.77 -16.44 2.25
C LEU A 149 5.21 -15.91 2.22
N SER A 150 6.07 -16.39 1.30
CA SER A 150 7.41 -15.84 1.06
C SER A 150 7.39 -14.35 0.69
N TYR A 151 6.26 -13.82 0.20
CA TYR A 151 6.05 -12.39 -0.07
C TYR A 151 5.26 -11.72 1.06
N ALA A 152 5.70 -11.96 2.29
CA ALA A 152 5.34 -11.27 3.52
C ALA A 152 3.89 -10.75 3.54
N SER A 153 2.96 -11.62 3.95
CA SER A 153 1.56 -11.26 4.16
C SER A 153 1.47 -9.94 4.93
N ARG A 154 0.61 -9.03 4.46
CA ARG A 154 0.36 -7.73 5.09
C ARG A 154 0.16 -7.89 6.58
N SER A 155 -0.71 -8.81 6.97
CA SER A 155 -1.08 -9.05 8.36
C SER A 155 0.09 -9.61 9.16
N GLU A 156 0.89 -10.53 8.60
CA GLU A 156 2.09 -11.05 9.29
C GLU A 156 3.16 -9.97 9.49
N SER A 157 3.36 -9.12 8.49
CA SER A 157 4.35 -8.04 8.53
C SER A 157 4.01 -6.96 9.54
N LEU A 158 2.72 -6.67 9.65
CA LEU A 158 2.13 -5.77 10.65
C LEU A 158 2.10 -6.40 12.05
N LYS A 159 1.84 -7.70 12.17
CA LYS A 159 1.90 -8.43 13.45
C LYS A 159 3.29 -8.37 14.09
N LYS A 160 4.36 -8.40 13.28
CA LYS A 160 5.75 -8.18 13.75
C LYS A 160 5.99 -6.82 14.42
N LEU A 161 5.18 -5.79 14.15
CA LEU A 161 5.27 -4.51 14.89
C LEU A 161 4.79 -4.62 16.33
N LEU A 162 3.95 -5.61 16.64
CA LEU A 162 3.39 -5.83 17.97
C LEU A 162 4.21 -6.84 18.79
N GLU A 163 4.79 -7.84 18.12
CA GLU A 163 5.46 -8.98 18.75
C GLU A 163 6.98 -8.93 18.67
N GLY A 164 7.55 -8.01 17.89
CA GLY A 164 8.99 -7.88 17.71
C GLY A 164 9.71 -7.23 18.89
N ASP A 165 11.00 -7.54 19.05
CA ASP A 165 11.88 -6.93 20.07
C ASP A 165 12.33 -5.51 19.70
N GLU A 166 12.14 -5.10 18.44
CA GLU A 166 12.49 -3.77 17.96
C GLU A 166 11.51 -2.71 18.49
N LYS A 167 12.07 -1.63 19.03
CA LYS A 167 11.30 -0.48 19.51
C LYS A 167 11.08 0.51 18.37
N TYR A 168 9.89 1.10 18.36
CA TYR A 168 9.45 2.03 17.33
C TYR A 168 8.96 3.34 17.93
N VAL A 169 9.27 4.44 17.27
CA VAL A 169 8.60 5.72 17.44
C VAL A 169 7.44 5.78 16.44
N VAL A 170 6.24 6.15 16.93
CA VAL A 170 5.05 6.21 16.09
C VAL A 170 4.80 7.64 15.65
N TYR A 171 4.65 7.83 14.35
CA TYR A 171 4.36 9.13 13.74
C TYR A 171 3.00 9.12 13.08
N LYS A 172 2.42 10.32 12.95
CA LYS A 172 1.26 10.58 12.10
C LYS A 172 1.71 11.44 10.94
N PHE A 173 1.47 10.97 9.71
CA PHE A 173 1.78 11.74 8.52
C PHE A 173 0.61 12.67 8.17
N ASN A 174 0.81 13.96 8.37
CA ASN A 174 -0.14 15.01 8.02
C ASN A 174 0.16 15.52 6.60
N PHE A 175 -0.28 14.76 5.60
CA PHE A 175 -0.13 15.19 4.21
C PHE A 175 -1.06 16.36 3.88
N ARG A 176 -0.56 17.27 3.04
CA ARG A 176 -1.26 18.47 2.55
C ARG A 176 -1.52 18.40 1.05
N SER A 177 -0.68 17.68 0.30
CA SER A 177 -0.88 17.43 -1.12
C SER A 177 -0.53 15.99 -1.48
N SER A 178 -1.03 15.54 -2.62
CA SER A 178 -0.87 14.17 -3.08
C SER A 178 -0.80 14.08 -4.59
N MET A 179 -0.06 13.08 -5.07
CA MET A 179 0.04 12.75 -6.49
C MET A 179 -0.23 11.26 -6.69
N PHE A 180 -1.08 10.95 -7.67
CA PHE A 180 -1.17 9.62 -8.26
C PHE A 180 -0.14 9.52 -9.38
N ILE A 181 0.65 8.45 -9.39
CA ILE A 181 1.59 8.15 -10.47
C ILE A 181 1.21 6.82 -11.08
N ASP A 182 0.89 6.81 -12.37
CA ASP A 182 0.50 5.60 -13.09
C ASP A 182 1.71 4.73 -13.48
N GLY A 183 1.43 3.53 -14.00
CA GLY A 183 2.49 2.58 -14.35
C GLY A 183 3.31 2.94 -15.59
N ASN A 184 2.90 3.97 -16.34
CA ASN A 184 3.64 4.53 -17.48
C ASN A 184 4.45 5.78 -17.09
N GLY A 185 4.38 6.21 -15.82
CA GLY A 185 5.09 7.38 -15.31
C GLY A 185 4.29 8.69 -15.39
N GLY A 186 3.03 8.65 -15.82
CA GLY A 186 2.14 9.82 -15.76
C GLY A 186 1.88 10.21 -14.31
N ALA A 187 2.03 11.49 -13.99
CA ALA A 187 1.78 12.05 -12.66
C ALA A 187 0.55 12.97 -12.68
N TYR A 188 -0.35 12.76 -11.72
CA TYR A 188 -1.63 13.46 -11.64
C TYR A 188 -1.78 13.96 -10.21
N GLU A 189 -1.90 15.28 -10.07
CA GLU A 189 -2.24 15.88 -8.79
C GLU A 189 -3.65 15.46 -8.36
N VAL A 190 -3.82 15.20 -7.07
CA VAL A 190 -5.09 14.77 -6.50
C VAL A 190 -5.41 15.67 -5.31
N ASP A 191 -6.61 16.23 -5.33
CA ASP A 191 -7.11 17.10 -4.28
C ASP A 191 -7.21 16.34 -2.94
N PHE A 192 -6.81 17.02 -1.87
CA PHE A 192 -6.81 16.45 -0.52
C PHE A 192 -8.23 16.07 -0.05
N GLU A 193 -9.22 16.91 -0.32
CA GLU A 193 -10.61 16.66 0.05
C GLU A 193 -11.21 15.51 -0.76
N ASP A 194 -10.79 15.32 -2.02
CA ASP A 194 -11.19 14.16 -2.82
C ASP A 194 -10.65 12.85 -2.21
N ILE A 195 -9.38 12.81 -1.77
CA ILE A 195 -8.83 11.62 -1.08
C ILE A 195 -9.55 11.35 0.24
N LYS A 196 -9.99 12.38 0.93
CA LYS A 196 -10.71 12.26 2.20
C LYS A 196 -12.15 11.77 2.00
N ALA A 197 -12.82 12.22 0.94
CA ALA A 197 -14.15 11.77 0.56
C ALA A 197 -14.15 10.34 -0.04
N SER A 198 -13.06 9.96 -0.70
CA SER A 198 -12.89 8.62 -1.27
C SER A 198 -12.85 7.51 -0.21
N LYS A 199 -13.34 6.33 -0.58
CA LYS A 199 -13.32 5.13 0.26
C LYS A 199 -12.48 4.06 -0.42
N ALA A 200 -11.63 3.40 0.36
CA ALA A 200 -10.90 2.24 -0.14
C ALA A 200 -11.89 1.11 -0.49
N ASP A 201 -11.60 0.42 -1.58
CA ASP A 201 -12.26 -0.82 -1.94
C ASP A 201 -12.10 -1.84 -0.79
N PRO A 202 -13.18 -2.53 -0.36
CA PRO A 202 -13.10 -3.54 0.69
C PRO A 202 -12.10 -4.68 0.41
N LEU A 203 -11.78 -4.94 -0.86
CA LEU A 203 -10.80 -5.93 -1.28
C LEU A 203 -9.37 -5.41 -1.30
N ALA A 204 -9.16 -4.09 -1.15
CA ALA A 204 -7.84 -3.47 -1.23
C ALA A 204 -6.83 -4.14 -0.29
N PRO A 205 -7.11 -4.41 1.00
CA PRO A 205 -6.16 -5.06 1.91
C PRO A 205 -5.73 -6.46 1.46
N PHE A 206 -6.57 -7.16 0.69
CA PHE A 206 -6.34 -8.53 0.22
C PHE A 206 -5.82 -8.60 -1.21
N SER A 207 -5.66 -7.46 -1.88
CA SER A 207 -5.30 -7.38 -3.31
C SER A 207 -4.07 -8.20 -3.68
N ALA A 208 -2.99 -8.11 -2.91
CA ALA A 208 -1.76 -8.88 -3.16
C ALA A 208 -2.01 -10.39 -3.08
N MET A 209 -2.73 -10.84 -2.04
CA MET A 209 -3.08 -12.26 -1.85
C MET A 209 -4.01 -12.78 -2.95
N LEU A 210 -4.98 -11.95 -3.38
CA LEU A 210 -5.90 -12.29 -4.47
C LEU A 210 -5.14 -12.43 -5.80
N ILE A 211 -4.30 -11.45 -6.15
CA ILE A 211 -3.50 -11.47 -7.37
C ILE A 211 -2.59 -12.70 -7.37
N ASP A 212 -1.86 -12.93 -6.27
CA ASP A 212 -0.94 -14.06 -6.19
C ASP A 212 -1.68 -15.40 -6.20
N GLY A 213 -2.68 -15.59 -5.34
CA GLY A 213 -3.43 -16.84 -5.22
C GLY A 213 -4.20 -17.26 -6.48
N ILE A 214 -4.61 -16.30 -7.32
CA ILE A 214 -5.12 -16.60 -8.67
C ILE A 214 -4.00 -17.10 -9.57
N ASN A 215 -2.83 -16.45 -9.52
CA ASN A 215 -1.70 -16.76 -10.39
C ASN A 215 -0.96 -18.05 -9.99
N GLN A 216 -0.97 -18.46 -8.72
CA GLN A 216 -0.31 -19.69 -8.25
C GLN A 216 -1.02 -20.97 -8.74
N ASN A 217 -2.29 -20.90 -9.16
CA ASN A 217 -3.04 -22.06 -9.64
C ASN A 217 -3.25 -22.03 -11.16
N GLY A 218 -2.84 -23.10 -11.86
CA GLY A 218 -2.92 -23.19 -13.32
C GLY A 218 -4.35 -23.11 -13.89
N ALA A 219 -5.34 -23.69 -13.20
CA ALA A 219 -6.73 -23.62 -13.64
C ALA A 219 -7.31 -22.20 -13.47
N ARG A 220 -7.04 -21.54 -12.32
CA ARG A 220 -7.45 -20.15 -12.07
C ARG A 220 -6.79 -19.18 -13.06
N ARG A 221 -5.50 -19.37 -13.36
CA ARG A 221 -4.79 -18.57 -14.37
C ARG A 221 -5.42 -18.71 -15.76
N ARG A 222 -5.74 -19.94 -16.20
CA ARG A 222 -6.45 -20.16 -17.47
C ARG A 222 -7.84 -19.52 -17.47
N ALA A 223 -8.59 -19.65 -16.38
CA ALA A 223 -9.89 -19.00 -16.24
C ALA A 223 -9.78 -17.47 -16.33
N LEU A 224 -8.77 -16.85 -15.71
CA LEU A 224 -8.50 -15.42 -15.81
C LEU A 224 -8.19 -15.00 -17.25
N ILE A 225 -7.38 -15.77 -17.99
CA ILE A 225 -7.09 -15.49 -19.40
C ILE A 225 -8.37 -15.53 -20.24
N LEU A 226 -9.21 -16.56 -20.07
CA LEU A 226 -10.49 -16.66 -20.77
C LEU A 226 -11.43 -15.51 -20.41
N PHE A 227 -11.50 -15.15 -19.13
CA PHE A 227 -12.25 -13.99 -18.66
C PHE A 227 -11.76 -12.72 -19.36
N CYS A 228 -10.45 -12.48 -19.43
CA CYS A 228 -9.87 -11.33 -20.12
C CYS A 228 -10.23 -11.30 -21.60
N PHE A 229 -10.19 -12.43 -22.32
CA PHE A 229 -10.60 -12.47 -23.73
C PHE A 229 -12.06 -12.07 -23.92
N ILE A 230 -12.96 -12.63 -23.11
CA ILE A 230 -14.39 -12.32 -23.16
C ILE A 230 -14.64 -10.85 -22.78
N TYR A 231 -14.01 -10.39 -21.70
CA TYR A 231 -14.21 -9.06 -21.14
C TYR A 231 -13.69 -7.94 -22.06
N LEU A 232 -12.49 -8.12 -22.62
CA LEU A 232 -11.88 -7.17 -23.55
C LEU A 232 -12.42 -7.31 -24.97
N ASN A 233 -13.34 -8.23 -25.22
CA ASN A 233 -13.81 -8.59 -26.56
C ASN A 233 -12.65 -8.88 -27.52
N ALA A 234 -11.60 -9.55 -27.03
CA ALA A 234 -10.42 -9.89 -27.79
C ALA A 234 -10.60 -11.27 -28.44
N HIS A 235 -10.56 -11.31 -29.77
CA HIS A 235 -10.61 -12.57 -30.51
C HIS A 235 -9.20 -13.18 -30.59
N ALA A 236 -9.10 -14.48 -30.27
CA ALA A 236 -7.88 -15.23 -30.53
C ALA A 236 -7.63 -15.27 -32.05
N ARG A 237 -6.59 -14.58 -32.53
CA ARG A 237 -6.15 -14.70 -33.91
C ARG A 237 -5.29 -15.96 -34.02
N VAL A 238 -5.81 -16.99 -34.69
CA VAL A 238 -4.99 -18.11 -35.15
C VAL A 238 -4.17 -17.58 -36.34
N ARG A 239 -2.85 -17.45 -36.16
CA ARG A 239 -1.96 -17.31 -37.32
C ARG A 239 -1.79 -18.71 -37.90
N HIS A 240 -2.32 -18.90 -39.11
CA HIS A 240 -2.00 -20.05 -39.96
C HIS A 240 -0.56 -19.97 -40.45
#